data_AF-A0AAN6YUD2-F1
#
_entry.id   AF-A0AAN6YUD2-F1
#
_cell.length_a   1.000
_cell.length_b   1.000
_cell.length_c   1.000
_cell.angle_alpha   90.00
_cell.angle_beta   90.00
_cell.angle_gamma   90.00
#
_symmetry.space_group_name_H-M   'P 1'
#
loop_
_entity.id
_entity.type
_entity.pdbx_description
1 polymer ?
#
loop_
_entity_poly.entity_id
_entity_poly.type
_entity_poly.pdbx_seq_one_letter_code
_entity_poly.pdbx_strand_id
1 'polypeptide(L)'
;MASTSTSPPEAAPSTFSPSQPPSNSSSSSSSSSSSPSSQPQTPPHSQQQPPRPIPRFLENDPARTGYDPQVKWWINLFKIYTHQITPEGVEHYREDRYKANEARDCARCEADRDYLFAYSPVIRFLRDKVAALNGELDKNNVVCRRCPARVAEDGTVVRQSGGFSPEHGILICANEMRDRGHLEDTLAHEMVHAWDHLRWKVDWQGGKGLRHAACTEIRASMLSGECRWVRESWTRGNWTLTQQFQDCVRKRAIQSVMARPTCKDDVQATKVVNEVWDSCFSDKRPFEEIYR
;
A
#
# COMPACT_ATOMS: atom_id res chain seq x y z
N MET A 1 36.87 -67.38 0.68
CA MET A 1 37.47 -66.59 1.78
C MET A 1 36.32 -65.88 2.50
N ALA A 2 36.36 -65.77 3.83
CA ALA A 2 35.21 -65.33 4.61
C ALA A 2 35.62 -64.49 5.84
N SER A 3 34.74 -63.54 6.20
CA SER A 3 34.57 -62.81 7.47
C SER A 3 33.23 -62.04 7.32
N THR A 4 32.20 -61.96 8.20
CA THR A 4 31.99 -62.12 9.67
C THR A 4 32.82 -61.17 10.53
N SER A 5 32.29 -60.38 11.50
CA SER A 5 30.91 -60.05 11.96
C SER A 5 30.99 -58.71 12.79
N THR A 6 30.11 -58.21 13.68
CA THR A 6 28.93 -58.69 14.46
C THR A 6 28.08 -57.47 14.94
N SER A 7 27.01 -57.68 15.73
CA SER A 7 26.19 -56.65 16.44
C SER A 7 25.47 -57.32 17.65
N PRO A 8 24.71 -56.63 18.55
CA PRO A 8 24.53 -55.19 18.77
C PRO A 8 25.38 -54.68 19.97
N PRO A 9 24.95 -54.43 21.25
CA PRO A 9 23.66 -54.62 21.96
C PRO A 9 22.90 -53.28 22.26
N GLU A 10 22.20 -53.16 23.40
CA GLU A 10 21.20 -52.12 23.77
C GLU A 10 21.28 -51.75 25.27
N ALA A 11 20.97 -50.50 25.68
CA ALA A 11 20.67 -50.12 27.08
C ALA A 11 19.96 -48.75 27.24
N ALA A 12 19.07 -48.65 28.23
CA ALA A 12 18.41 -47.45 28.79
C ALA A 12 17.89 -47.80 30.22
N PRO A 13 17.20 -46.93 31.00
CA PRO A 13 17.04 -45.46 30.94
C PRO A 13 17.49 -44.78 32.27
N SER A 14 17.28 -43.46 32.42
CA SER A 14 17.08 -42.84 33.75
C SER A 14 16.37 -41.48 33.70
N THR A 15 15.60 -41.19 34.75
CA THR A 15 14.82 -39.94 34.96
C THR A 15 15.35 -39.18 36.17
N PHE A 16 15.37 -37.84 36.17
CA PHE A 16 15.14 -37.05 37.40
C PHE A 16 14.76 -35.57 37.13
N SER A 17 13.96 -35.04 38.04
CA SER A 17 13.59 -33.62 38.29
C SER A 17 13.25 -33.54 39.79
N PRO A 18 13.14 -32.36 40.45
CA PRO A 18 13.09 -30.97 39.94
C PRO A 18 14.09 -30.02 40.67
N SER A 19 13.97 -28.69 40.46
CA SER A 19 13.90 -27.67 41.54
C SER A 19 13.83 -26.21 41.02
N GLN A 20 13.27 -25.31 41.85
CA GLN A 20 13.19 -23.85 41.71
C GLN A 20 13.40 -23.19 43.11
N PRO A 21 13.50 -21.85 43.26
CA PRO A 21 13.72 -20.82 42.24
C PRO A 21 15.18 -20.32 42.27
N PRO A 22 15.67 -19.31 43.04
CA PRO A 22 15.01 -18.22 43.80
C PRO A 22 14.93 -16.90 42.99
N SER A 23 14.54 -15.79 43.64
CA SER A 23 14.55 -14.41 43.12
C SER A 23 15.75 -13.59 43.61
N ASN A 24 16.17 -12.57 42.87
CA ASN A 24 17.13 -11.56 43.36
C ASN A 24 16.53 -10.16 43.26
N SER A 25 16.60 -9.38 44.34
CA SER A 25 15.92 -8.07 44.49
C SER A 25 16.85 -7.05 45.13
N SER A 26 17.10 -5.91 44.47
CA SER A 26 18.02 -4.89 44.98
C SER A 26 17.63 -3.46 44.56
N SER A 27 16.87 -2.79 45.42
CA SER A 27 16.80 -1.32 45.46
C SER A 27 16.54 -0.89 46.91
N SER A 28 17.42 -0.03 47.45
CA SER A 28 17.48 0.33 48.87
C SER A 28 16.44 1.39 49.28
N SER A 29 16.22 1.52 50.58
CA SER A 29 15.14 2.29 51.19
C SER A 29 15.57 3.63 51.80
N SER A 30 14.63 4.58 51.80
CA SER A 30 14.53 5.72 52.74
C SER A 30 15.57 6.85 52.60
N SER A 31 15.34 8.08 53.10
CA SER A 31 14.32 8.56 54.04
C SER A 31 13.96 10.05 53.87
N SER A 32 12.74 10.43 54.31
CA SER A 32 12.30 11.75 54.88
C SER A 32 12.66 13.07 54.17
N SER A 33 11.77 14.07 53.99
CA SER A 33 10.38 14.33 54.47
C SER A 33 9.77 15.47 53.58
N SER A 34 8.64 16.15 53.82
CA SER A 34 7.72 16.30 54.97
C SER A 34 6.27 16.66 54.50
N SER A 35 5.45 17.28 55.35
CA SER A 35 4.15 17.90 55.01
C SER A 35 3.87 19.06 55.99
N PRO A 36 2.95 20.03 55.72
CA PRO A 36 1.51 19.75 55.89
C PRO A 36 0.52 20.46 54.93
N SER A 37 -0.62 19.78 54.72
CA SER A 37 -2.00 20.27 54.56
C SER A 37 -2.35 21.60 53.84
N SER A 38 -3.15 21.49 52.77
CA SER A 38 -4.30 22.38 52.48
C SER A 38 -5.32 21.69 51.57
N GLN A 39 -6.59 22.15 51.57
CA GLN A 39 -7.73 21.50 50.90
C GLN A 39 -7.96 21.99 49.45
N PRO A 40 -8.82 21.31 48.64
CA PRO A 40 -8.63 21.24 47.19
C PRO A 40 -9.21 22.41 46.39
N GLN A 41 -8.61 22.65 45.22
CA GLN A 41 -9.22 23.39 44.11
C GLN A 41 -9.46 22.44 42.93
N THR A 42 -10.68 22.42 42.41
CA THR A 42 -11.03 21.69 41.19
C THR A 42 -10.54 22.44 39.96
N PRO A 43 -9.74 21.83 39.06
CA PRO A 43 -9.51 22.41 37.74
C PRO A 43 -10.82 22.38 36.93
N PRO A 44 -11.09 23.39 36.08
CA PRO A 44 -12.29 23.41 35.26
C PRO A 44 -12.26 22.29 34.21
N HIS A 45 -13.43 21.77 33.83
CA HIS A 45 -13.55 20.82 32.74
C HIS A 45 -13.14 21.47 31.41
N SER A 46 -11.92 21.18 30.95
CA SER A 46 -11.52 21.40 29.56
C SER A 46 -12.39 20.55 28.65
N GLN A 47 -13.41 21.16 28.06
CA GLN A 47 -14.21 20.53 27.01
C GLN A 47 -13.27 20.15 25.86
N GLN A 48 -13.17 18.85 25.57
CA GLN A 48 -12.42 18.39 24.41
C GLN A 48 -13.14 18.89 23.15
N GLN A 49 -12.49 19.81 22.44
CA GLN A 49 -12.91 20.15 21.08
C GLN A 49 -12.91 18.86 20.22
N PRO A 50 -13.87 18.69 19.30
CA PRO A 50 -13.82 17.58 18.35
C PRO A 50 -12.50 17.62 17.56
N PRO A 51 -11.98 16.46 17.12
CA PRO A 51 -10.71 16.39 16.41
C PRO A 51 -10.70 17.35 15.22
N ARG A 52 -9.71 18.24 15.18
CA ARG A 52 -9.58 19.24 14.11
C ARG A 52 -9.49 18.51 12.76
N PRO A 53 -10.27 18.90 11.73
CA PRO A 53 -10.13 18.32 10.40
C PRO A 53 -8.69 18.48 9.91
N ILE A 54 -8.10 17.37 9.43
CA ILE A 54 -6.84 17.39 8.69
C ILE A 54 -7.02 18.36 7.52
N PRO A 55 -6.07 19.28 7.25
CA PRO A 55 -6.21 20.24 6.18
C PRO A 55 -6.30 19.54 4.83
N ARG A 56 -7.51 19.48 4.28
CA ARG A 56 -7.71 19.64 2.84
C ARG A 56 -6.94 20.90 2.41
N PHE A 57 -6.40 20.92 1.19
CA PHE A 57 -5.75 22.11 0.64
C PHE A 57 -6.55 23.37 0.98
N LEU A 58 -5.89 24.35 1.59
CA LEU A 58 -6.46 25.66 1.89
C LEU A 58 -7.04 26.26 0.61
N GLU A 59 -8.06 27.12 0.69
CA GLU A 59 -8.57 27.77 -0.52
C GLU A 59 -7.45 28.57 -1.20
N ASN A 60 -7.36 28.46 -2.54
CA ASN A 60 -6.23 29.01 -3.27
C ASN A 60 -6.21 30.54 -3.17
N ASP A 61 -5.19 31.06 -2.51
CA ASP A 61 -4.88 32.47 -2.41
C ASP A 61 -3.76 32.82 -3.41
N PRO A 62 -4.06 33.51 -4.53
CA PRO A 62 -3.07 33.83 -5.55
C PRO A 62 -1.91 34.70 -5.07
N ALA A 63 -2.09 35.49 -4.00
CA ALA A 63 -1.01 36.30 -3.43
C ALA A 63 -0.01 35.45 -2.62
N ARG A 64 -0.48 34.36 -2.01
CA ARG A 64 0.30 33.40 -1.23
C ARG A 64 0.89 32.26 -2.07
N THR A 65 0.17 31.81 -3.10
CA THR A 65 0.56 30.65 -3.93
C THR A 65 1.21 31.04 -5.25
N GLY A 66 0.99 32.27 -5.74
CA GLY A 66 1.35 32.71 -7.09
C GLY A 66 0.43 32.18 -8.20
N TYR A 67 -0.42 31.20 -7.90
CA TYR A 67 -1.34 30.57 -8.85
C TYR A 67 -2.65 31.33 -8.93
N ASP A 68 -3.02 31.73 -10.15
CA ASP A 68 -4.26 32.45 -10.44
C ASP A 68 -5.10 31.64 -11.46
N PRO A 69 -6.30 31.14 -11.10
CA PRO A 69 -7.15 30.39 -12.01
C PRO A 69 -7.76 31.24 -13.14
N GLN A 70 -7.74 32.58 -13.05
CA GLN A 70 -8.31 33.47 -14.07
C GLN A 70 -7.36 33.71 -15.27
N VAL A 71 -6.04 33.60 -15.09
CA VAL A 71 -5.10 33.74 -16.21
C VAL A 71 -5.01 32.48 -17.07
N LYS A 72 -4.71 32.66 -18.36
CA LYS A 72 -4.62 31.55 -19.33
C LYS A 72 -3.63 30.48 -18.85
N TRP A 73 -4.00 29.20 -19.00
CA TRP A 73 -3.25 28.06 -18.47
C TRP A 73 -1.75 28.05 -18.81
N TRP A 74 -1.36 28.54 -20.00
CA TRP A 74 0.04 28.61 -20.44
C TRP A 74 0.85 29.67 -19.69
N ILE A 75 0.21 30.73 -19.17
CA ILE A 75 0.84 31.74 -18.32
C ILE A 75 1.15 31.12 -16.95
N ASN A 76 0.21 30.36 -16.38
CA ASN A 76 0.47 29.59 -15.17
C ASN A 76 1.54 28.52 -15.38
N LEU A 77 1.53 27.80 -16.51
CA LEU A 77 2.59 26.83 -16.83
C LEU A 77 3.97 27.50 -16.97
N PHE A 78 4.04 28.69 -17.58
CA PHE A 78 5.28 29.49 -17.64
C PHE A 78 5.74 29.90 -16.23
N LYS A 79 4.84 30.44 -15.39
CA LYS A 79 5.14 30.76 -13.98
C LYS A 79 5.67 29.55 -13.20
N ILE A 80 5.08 28.35 -13.39
CA ILE A 80 5.56 27.11 -12.76
C ILE A 80 6.98 26.78 -13.23
N TYR A 81 7.25 26.86 -14.54
CA TYR A 81 8.57 26.61 -15.12
C TYR A 81 9.63 27.63 -14.64
N THR A 82 9.25 28.88 -14.39
CA THR A 82 10.13 29.92 -13.82
C THR A 82 10.15 29.95 -12.29
N HIS A 83 9.60 28.93 -11.61
CA HIS A 83 9.53 28.82 -10.15
C HIS A 83 8.83 30.00 -9.44
N GLN A 84 7.89 30.67 -10.12
CA GLN A 84 7.08 31.79 -9.60
C GLN A 84 5.78 31.35 -8.92
N ILE A 85 5.55 30.04 -8.76
CA ILE A 85 4.40 29.44 -8.08
C ILE A 85 4.90 28.47 -7.01
N THR A 86 4.31 28.52 -5.82
CA THR A 86 4.68 27.66 -4.68
C THR A 86 4.29 26.20 -4.93
N PRO A 87 4.87 25.21 -4.21
CA PRO A 87 4.46 23.81 -4.35
C PRO A 87 2.95 23.59 -4.16
N GLU A 88 2.32 24.36 -3.25
CA GLU A 88 0.87 24.36 -3.03
C GLU A 88 0.11 24.93 -4.24
N GLY A 89 0.57 26.04 -4.83
CA GLY A 89 0.00 26.59 -6.07
C GLY A 89 0.13 25.66 -7.28
N VAL A 90 1.19 24.85 -7.33
CA VAL A 90 1.35 23.78 -8.34
C VAL A 90 0.28 22.70 -8.17
N GLU A 91 -0.05 22.32 -6.94
CA GLU A 91 -1.12 21.34 -6.69
C GLU A 91 -2.52 21.92 -6.95
N HIS A 92 -2.78 23.18 -6.61
CA HIS A 92 -4.02 23.85 -7.01
C HIS A 92 -4.19 23.90 -8.54
N TYR A 93 -3.14 24.28 -9.27
CA TYR A 93 -3.14 24.24 -10.73
C TYR A 93 -3.41 22.82 -11.26
N ARG A 94 -2.79 21.78 -10.66
CA ARG A 94 -3.02 20.37 -11.06
C ARG A 94 -4.47 19.94 -10.82
N GLU A 95 -5.02 20.18 -9.64
CA GLU A 95 -6.40 19.83 -9.29
C GLU A 95 -7.43 20.58 -10.16
N ASP A 96 -7.23 21.87 -10.43
CA ASP A 96 -8.13 22.62 -11.33
C ASP A 96 -7.99 22.18 -12.79
N ARG A 97 -6.80 21.76 -13.24
CA ARG A 97 -6.65 21.10 -14.53
C ARG A 97 -7.31 19.71 -14.56
N TYR A 98 -7.34 18.96 -13.46
CA TYR A 98 -8.06 17.68 -13.39
C TYR A 98 -9.58 17.86 -13.41
N LYS A 99 -10.14 18.80 -12.63
CA LYS A 99 -11.58 19.16 -12.73
C LYS A 99 -11.96 19.53 -14.16
N ALA A 100 -11.19 20.43 -14.78
CA ALA A 100 -11.47 20.92 -16.14
C ALA A 100 -11.28 19.87 -17.26
N ASN A 101 -10.58 18.76 -17.00
CA ASN A 101 -10.41 17.65 -17.95
C ASN A 101 -11.26 16.41 -17.57
N GLU A 102 -12.00 16.42 -16.45
CA GLU A 102 -12.55 15.23 -15.79
C GLU A 102 -13.36 14.33 -16.73
N ALA A 103 -14.27 14.92 -17.51
CA ALA A 103 -15.09 14.18 -18.48
C ALA A 103 -14.26 13.49 -19.58
N ARG A 104 -13.21 14.16 -20.09
CA ARG A 104 -12.29 13.60 -21.09
C ARG A 104 -11.49 12.44 -20.50
N ASP A 105 -10.98 12.64 -19.29
CA ASP A 105 -10.06 11.71 -18.65
C ASP A 105 -10.79 10.44 -18.20
N CYS A 106 -12.01 10.57 -17.68
CA CYS A 106 -12.91 9.45 -17.40
C CYS A 106 -13.32 8.71 -18.69
N ALA A 107 -13.78 9.41 -19.73
CA ALA A 107 -14.20 8.76 -20.98
C ALA A 107 -13.05 7.97 -21.66
N ARG A 108 -11.83 8.51 -21.63
CA ARG A 108 -10.61 7.78 -22.07
C ARG A 108 -10.38 6.53 -21.21
N CYS A 109 -10.45 6.67 -19.89
CA CYS A 109 -10.23 5.57 -18.95
C CYS A 109 -11.27 4.45 -19.12
N GLU A 110 -12.56 4.78 -19.31
CA GLU A 110 -13.61 3.79 -19.55
C GLU A 110 -13.43 3.07 -20.90
N ALA A 111 -13.03 3.79 -21.96
CA ALA A 111 -12.72 3.17 -23.25
C ALA A 111 -11.47 2.26 -23.21
N ASP A 112 -10.41 2.68 -22.49
CA ASP A 112 -9.21 1.86 -22.29
C ASP A 112 -9.51 0.63 -21.40
N ARG A 113 -10.32 0.78 -20.34
CA ARG A 113 -10.84 -0.32 -19.49
C ARG A 113 -11.60 -1.35 -20.34
N ASP A 114 -12.53 -0.89 -21.17
CA ASP A 114 -13.38 -1.78 -21.98
C ASP A 114 -12.56 -2.50 -23.06
N TYR A 115 -11.58 -1.81 -23.66
CA TYR A 115 -10.59 -2.45 -24.53
C TYR A 115 -9.82 -3.55 -23.78
N LEU A 116 -9.38 -3.30 -22.54
CA LEU A 116 -8.59 -4.27 -21.77
C LEU A 116 -9.43 -5.51 -21.39
N PHE A 117 -10.69 -5.34 -20.97
CA PHE A 117 -11.60 -6.47 -20.73
C PHE A 117 -11.91 -7.29 -22.00
N ALA A 118 -11.86 -6.67 -23.18
CA ALA A 118 -12.05 -7.33 -24.47
C ALA A 118 -10.78 -8.03 -24.98
N TYR A 119 -9.59 -7.43 -24.82
CA TYR A 119 -8.38 -7.80 -25.57
C TYR A 119 -7.12 -8.07 -24.75
N SER A 120 -7.01 -7.66 -23.48
CA SER A 120 -5.82 -7.99 -22.67
C SER A 120 -5.86 -9.45 -22.21
N PRO A 121 -4.82 -10.26 -22.46
CA PRO A 121 -4.73 -11.61 -21.92
C PRO A 121 -4.73 -11.63 -20.38
N VAL A 122 -4.07 -10.66 -19.74
CA VAL A 122 -3.92 -10.60 -18.27
C VAL A 122 -5.24 -10.20 -17.60
N ILE A 123 -5.91 -9.15 -18.08
CA ILE A 123 -7.19 -8.69 -17.50
C ILE A 123 -8.29 -9.73 -17.73
N ARG A 124 -8.33 -10.37 -18.91
CA ARG A 124 -9.25 -11.49 -19.16
C ARG A 124 -8.98 -12.66 -18.24
N PHE A 125 -7.73 -13.11 -18.14
CA PHE A 125 -7.34 -14.21 -17.24
C PHE A 125 -7.69 -13.92 -15.78
N LEU A 126 -7.40 -12.72 -15.27
CA LEU A 126 -7.73 -12.34 -13.90
C LEU A 126 -9.26 -12.30 -13.67
N ARG A 127 -10.05 -11.75 -14.61
CA ARG A 127 -11.52 -11.79 -14.53
C ARG A 127 -12.03 -13.22 -14.47
N ASP A 128 -11.53 -14.07 -15.36
CA ASP A 128 -12.00 -15.46 -15.48
C ASP A 128 -11.58 -16.30 -14.24
N LYS A 129 -10.45 -15.97 -13.59
CA LYS A 129 -10.00 -16.55 -12.31
C LYS A 129 -10.77 -16.00 -11.09
N VAL A 130 -11.31 -14.78 -11.16
CA VAL A 130 -12.23 -14.21 -10.17
C VAL A 130 -13.63 -14.82 -10.30
N ALA A 131 -14.11 -15.03 -11.53
CA ALA A 131 -15.34 -15.77 -11.83
C ALA A 131 -15.30 -17.20 -11.27
N ALA A 132 -14.14 -17.88 -11.37
CA ALA A 132 -13.93 -19.19 -10.76
C ALA A 132 -13.98 -19.21 -9.21
N LEU A 133 -14.08 -18.05 -8.54
CA LEU A 133 -14.32 -17.91 -7.10
C LEU A 133 -15.71 -17.30 -6.78
N ASN A 134 -16.61 -17.24 -7.77
CA ASN A 134 -17.93 -16.62 -7.70
C ASN A 134 -17.91 -15.08 -7.51
N GLY A 135 -16.80 -14.41 -7.88
CA GLY A 135 -16.78 -12.96 -8.02
C GLY A 135 -17.06 -12.53 -9.46
N GLU A 136 -17.67 -11.36 -9.65
CA GLU A 136 -17.86 -10.75 -10.97
C GLU A 136 -17.02 -9.48 -11.09
N LEU A 137 -16.43 -9.21 -12.26
CA LEU A 137 -15.68 -7.98 -12.54
C LEU A 137 -16.01 -7.48 -13.95
N ASP A 138 -16.66 -6.33 -14.01
CA ASP A 138 -17.27 -5.78 -15.22
C ASP A 138 -17.26 -4.24 -15.24
N LYS A 139 -17.98 -3.63 -16.20
CA LYS A 139 -18.10 -2.17 -16.34
C LYS A 139 -18.87 -1.47 -15.21
N ASN A 140 -19.66 -2.20 -14.43
CA ASN A 140 -20.51 -1.66 -13.37
C ASN A 140 -19.76 -1.57 -12.04
N ASN A 141 -18.85 -2.52 -11.76
CA ASN A 141 -18.03 -2.55 -10.55
C ASN A 141 -16.53 -2.25 -10.77
N VAL A 142 -16.05 -2.08 -12.01
CA VAL A 142 -14.75 -1.48 -12.31
C VAL A 142 -14.97 -0.09 -12.92
N VAL A 143 -14.83 0.95 -12.09
CA VAL A 143 -15.24 2.33 -12.42
C VAL A 143 -14.05 3.29 -12.55
N CYS A 144 -14.06 4.12 -13.60
CA CYS A 144 -13.08 5.19 -13.79
C CYS A 144 -13.62 6.52 -13.31
N ARG A 145 -13.04 7.14 -12.27
CA ARG A 145 -13.47 8.45 -11.76
C ARG A 145 -12.26 9.34 -11.46
N ARG A 146 -12.47 10.63 -11.24
CA ARG A 146 -11.42 11.53 -10.75
C ARG A 146 -11.18 11.28 -9.25
N CYS A 147 -9.93 11.05 -8.89
CA CYS A 147 -9.47 10.96 -7.51
C CYS A 147 -8.70 12.23 -7.14
N PRO A 148 -9.20 13.08 -6.22
CA PRO A 148 -8.44 14.21 -5.72
C PRO A 148 -7.23 13.73 -4.91
N ALA A 149 -6.13 14.49 -4.93
CA ALA A 149 -4.99 14.21 -4.07
C ALA A 149 -5.34 14.46 -2.58
N ARG A 150 -4.72 13.70 -1.67
CA ARG A 150 -4.88 13.86 -0.22
C ARG A 150 -3.58 14.37 0.41
N VAL A 151 -3.69 15.23 1.42
CA VAL A 151 -2.56 15.67 2.24
C VAL A 151 -2.43 14.72 3.44
N ALA A 152 -1.22 14.23 3.71
CA ALA A 152 -0.91 13.43 4.90
C ALA A 152 -0.51 14.33 6.09
N GLU A 153 -0.39 13.76 7.29
CA GLU A 153 -0.13 14.52 8.52
C GLU A 153 1.25 15.21 8.53
N ASP A 154 2.21 14.71 7.74
CA ASP A 154 3.53 15.30 7.50
C ASP A 154 3.53 16.42 6.44
N GLY A 155 2.36 16.75 5.88
CA GLY A 155 2.19 17.73 4.80
C GLY A 155 2.50 17.18 3.40
N THR A 156 2.84 15.90 3.24
CA THR A 156 3.08 15.31 1.92
C THR A 156 1.78 15.12 1.14
N VAL A 157 1.85 15.30 -0.18
CA VAL A 157 0.70 15.14 -1.08
C VAL A 157 0.72 13.74 -1.68
N VAL A 158 -0.25 12.92 -1.27
CA VAL A 158 -0.39 11.53 -1.70
C VAL A 158 -1.47 11.42 -2.77
N ARG A 159 -1.15 10.63 -3.81
CA ARG A 159 -1.98 10.32 -4.97
C ARG A 159 -2.07 8.80 -5.11
N GLN A 160 -3.13 8.30 -5.74
CA GLN A 160 -3.35 6.87 -5.96
C GLN A 160 -3.79 6.62 -7.40
N SER A 161 -3.32 5.51 -8.00
CA SER A 161 -3.72 5.10 -9.36
C SER A 161 -5.07 4.40 -9.37
N GLY A 162 -5.45 3.74 -8.28
CA GLY A 162 -6.70 3.00 -8.14
C GLY A 162 -7.00 2.64 -6.68
N GLY A 163 -7.90 1.69 -6.49
CA GLY A 163 -8.10 0.98 -5.23
C GLY A 163 -9.27 -0.01 -5.28
N PHE A 164 -9.08 -1.22 -4.76
CA PHE A 164 -10.11 -2.23 -4.55
C PHE A 164 -10.82 -2.08 -3.19
N SER A 165 -12.15 -2.28 -3.18
CA SER A 165 -12.97 -2.47 -1.99
C SER A 165 -13.96 -3.63 -2.19
N PRO A 166 -14.09 -4.57 -1.23
CA PRO A 166 -15.08 -5.65 -1.29
C PRO A 166 -16.53 -5.17 -1.50
N GLU A 167 -16.87 -3.97 -1.02
CA GLU A 167 -18.23 -3.42 -1.08
C GLU A 167 -18.52 -2.60 -2.34
N HIS A 168 -17.48 -2.19 -3.07
CA HIS A 168 -17.61 -1.21 -4.18
C HIS A 168 -16.89 -1.64 -5.48
N GLY A 169 -16.14 -2.75 -5.47
CA GLY A 169 -15.35 -3.20 -6.61
C GLY A 169 -14.03 -2.46 -6.75
N ILE A 170 -13.65 -2.10 -7.98
CA ILE A 170 -12.37 -1.47 -8.32
C ILE A 170 -12.61 -0.03 -8.79
N LEU A 171 -11.96 0.92 -8.13
CA LEU A 171 -11.83 2.29 -8.60
C LEU A 171 -10.51 2.46 -9.38
N ILE A 172 -10.58 3.06 -10.57
CA ILE A 172 -9.41 3.54 -11.32
C ILE A 172 -9.42 5.07 -11.36
N CYS A 173 -8.31 5.69 -10.98
CA CYS A 173 -8.17 7.14 -10.87
C CYS A 173 -7.77 7.75 -12.22
N ALA A 174 -8.78 8.15 -13.00
CA ALA A 174 -8.66 8.52 -14.41
C ALA A 174 -7.69 9.70 -14.69
N ASN A 175 -7.49 10.58 -13.70
CA ASN A 175 -6.55 11.70 -13.73
C ASN A 175 -5.06 11.31 -13.55
N GLU A 176 -4.78 10.17 -12.91
CA GLU A 176 -3.41 9.66 -12.76
C GLU A 176 -3.06 8.63 -13.87
N MET A 177 -4.03 8.26 -14.73
CA MET A 177 -3.79 7.40 -15.89
C MET A 177 -3.00 8.13 -16.97
N ARG A 178 -1.76 7.66 -17.23
CA ARG A 178 -0.90 8.18 -18.30
C ARG A 178 -1.34 7.68 -19.67
N ASP A 179 -1.48 6.37 -19.77
CA ASP A 179 -1.68 5.60 -21.01
C ASP A 179 -2.37 4.26 -20.67
N ARG A 180 -2.82 3.53 -21.70
CA ARG A 180 -3.51 2.23 -21.54
C ARG A 180 -2.62 1.15 -20.90
N GLY A 181 -1.30 1.24 -21.00
CA GLY A 181 -0.38 0.33 -20.32
C GLY A 181 -0.37 0.57 -18.81
N HIS A 182 -0.32 1.85 -18.39
CA HIS A 182 -0.50 2.21 -16.98
C HIS A 182 -1.85 1.76 -16.43
N LEU A 183 -2.92 1.82 -17.25
CA LEU A 183 -4.24 1.31 -16.87
C LEU A 183 -4.24 -0.23 -16.78
N GLU A 184 -3.62 -0.95 -17.71
CA GLU A 184 -3.50 -2.41 -17.65
C GLU A 184 -2.76 -2.86 -16.38
N ASP A 185 -1.60 -2.27 -16.11
CA ASP A 185 -0.79 -2.59 -14.91
C ASP A 185 -1.57 -2.23 -13.62
N THR A 186 -2.22 -1.06 -13.57
CA THR A 186 -3.05 -0.66 -12.40
C THR A 186 -4.25 -1.59 -12.22
N LEU A 187 -5.01 -1.89 -13.28
CA LEU A 187 -6.18 -2.75 -13.19
C LEU A 187 -5.79 -4.18 -12.78
N ALA A 188 -4.67 -4.70 -13.30
CA ALA A 188 -4.16 -6.00 -12.88
C ALA A 188 -3.79 -6.05 -11.38
N HIS A 189 -3.26 -4.96 -10.82
CA HIS A 189 -2.99 -4.84 -9.37
C HIS A 189 -4.28 -4.97 -8.55
N GLU A 190 -5.30 -4.17 -8.86
CA GLU A 190 -6.58 -4.18 -8.14
C GLU A 190 -7.37 -5.49 -8.34
N MET A 191 -7.23 -6.14 -9.50
CA MET A 191 -7.83 -7.45 -9.77
C MET A 191 -7.14 -8.58 -8.99
N VAL A 192 -5.84 -8.45 -8.67
CA VAL A 192 -5.18 -9.37 -7.73
C VAL A 192 -5.73 -9.16 -6.32
N HIS A 193 -5.90 -7.93 -5.84
CA HIS A 193 -6.58 -7.68 -4.54
C HIS A 193 -8.00 -8.27 -4.49
N ALA A 194 -8.78 -8.15 -5.57
CA ALA A 194 -10.10 -8.74 -5.68
C ALA A 194 -10.06 -10.29 -5.60
N TRP A 195 -9.16 -10.92 -6.35
CA TRP A 195 -8.96 -12.38 -6.31
C TRP A 195 -8.49 -12.86 -4.94
N ASP A 196 -7.55 -12.15 -4.33
CA ASP A 196 -6.97 -12.44 -3.02
C ASP A 196 -8.03 -12.40 -1.92
N HIS A 197 -8.87 -11.36 -1.93
CA HIS A 197 -9.97 -11.21 -0.98
C HIS A 197 -10.95 -12.38 -1.08
N LEU A 198 -11.36 -12.78 -2.28
CA LEU A 198 -12.22 -13.94 -2.51
C LEU A 198 -11.54 -15.26 -2.12
N ARG A 199 -10.24 -15.41 -2.39
CA ARG A 199 -9.50 -16.67 -2.19
C ARG A 199 -9.18 -16.95 -0.72
N TRP A 200 -8.72 -15.94 0.01
CA TRP A 200 -8.23 -16.09 1.38
C TRP A 200 -9.11 -15.41 2.44
N LYS A 201 -10.19 -14.72 2.03
CA LYS A 201 -11.05 -13.93 2.93
C LYS A 201 -10.23 -12.91 3.70
N VAL A 202 -9.48 -12.09 2.95
CA VAL A 202 -8.53 -11.10 3.48
C VAL A 202 -9.22 -10.20 4.51
N ASP A 203 -8.73 -10.32 5.75
CA ASP A 203 -9.10 -9.48 6.88
C ASP A 203 -8.52 -8.07 6.67
N TRP A 204 -9.35 -7.12 6.22
CA TRP A 204 -8.93 -5.74 5.95
C TRP A 204 -8.96 -4.82 7.20
N GLN A 205 -9.53 -5.26 8.33
CA GLN A 205 -9.84 -4.38 9.47
C GLN A 205 -9.36 -4.93 10.84
N GLY A 206 -9.11 -6.22 10.98
CA GLY A 206 -8.80 -6.91 12.23
C GLY A 206 -7.30 -7.07 12.52
N GLY A 207 -7.02 -7.70 13.67
CA GLY A 207 -5.66 -7.81 14.24
C GLY A 207 -4.66 -8.68 13.45
N LYS A 208 -5.11 -9.42 12.42
CA LYS A 208 -4.21 -10.09 11.46
C LYS A 208 -4.00 -9.28 10.17
N GLY A 209 -4.82 -8.25 9.96
CA GLY A 209 -4.95 -7.57 8.68
C GLY A 209 -3.68 -6.96 8.13
N LEU A 210 -2.76 -6.46 8.97
CA LEU A 210 -1.51 -5.86 8.46
C LEU A 210 -0.59 -6.87 7.75
N ARG A 211 -0.59 -8.15 8.17
CA ARG A 211 0.16 -9.22 7.49
C ARG A 211 -0.55 -9.70 6.21
N HIS A 212 -1.87 -9.82 6.25
CA HIS A 212 -2.65 -10.17 5.06
C HIS A 212 -2.56 -9.06 3.99
N ALA A 213 -2.65 -7.80 4.41
CA ALA A 213 -2.38 -6.61 3.60
C ALA A 213 -1.01 -6.72 2.94
N ALA A 214 0.09 -6.76 3.73
CA ALA A 214 1.44 -6.89 3.18
C ALA A 214 1.59 -8.03 2.16
N CYS A 215 0.96 -9.18 2.42
CA CYS A 215 0.97 -10.32 1.49
C CYS A 215 0.26 -10.04 0.16
N THR A 216 -0.90 -9.36 0.19
CA THR A 216 -1.61 -8.97 -1.04
C THR A 216 -0.92 -7.81 -1.76
N GLU A 217 -0.33 -6.83 -1.05
CA GLU A 217 0.47 -5.77 -1.68
C GLU A 217 1.69 -6.33 -2.45
N ILE A 218 2.41 -7.28 -1.84
CA ILE A 218 3.57 -7.96 -2.47
C ILE A 218 3.12 -8.65 -3.76
N ARG A 219 2.03 -9.41 -3.71
CA ARG A 219 1.56 -10.20 -4.86
C ARG A 219 0.90 -9.35 -5.93
N ALA A 220 0.13 -8.32 -5.58
CA ALA A 220 -0.39 -7.35 -6.54
C ALA A 220 0.74 -6.59 -7.24
N SER A 221 1.78 -6.16 -6.51
CA SER A 221 2.97 -5.51 -7.09
C SER A 221 3.80 -6.46 -7.97
N MET A 222 3.85 -7.75 -7.63
CA MET A 222 4.58 -8.78 -8.38
C MET A 222 3.85 -9.22 -9.66
N LEU A 223 2.52 -9.40 -9.59
CA LEU A 223 1.73 -10.07 -10.64
C LEU A 223 1.05 -9.10 -11.62
N SER A 224 0.93 -7.82 -11.26
CA SER A 224 0.35 -6.79 -12.12
C SER A 224 1.20 -6.42 -13.34
N GLY A 225 2.53 -6.49 -13.18
CA GLY A 225 3.48 -5.96 -14.15
C GLY A 225 3.87 -4.48 -13.94
N GLU A 226 3.40 -3.81 -12.87
CA GLU A 226 3.78 -2.40 -12.64
C GLU A 226 5.26 -2.21 -12.24
N CYS A 227 5.90 -3.24 -11.71
CA CYS A 227 7.36 -3.28 -11.46
C CYS A 227 8.19 -3.74 -12.68
N ARG A 228 7.59 -3.84 -13.87
CA ARG A 228 8.25 -4.30 -15.11
C ARG A 228 9.21 -3.26 -15.68
N TRP A 229 10.50 -3.58 -15.72
CA TRP A 229 11.54 -2.71 -16.27
C TRP A 229 11.85 -3.00 -17.75
N VAL A 230 10.93 -2.58 -18.64
CA VAL A 230 10.90 -2.96 -20.08
C VAL A 230 12.19 -2.61 -20.85
N ARG A 231 12.94 -1.57 -20.45
CA ARG A 231 13.91 -0.89 -21.34
C ARG A 231 15.35 -1.42 -21.30
N GLU A 232 15.69 -2.33 -20.38
CA GLU A 232 17.10 -2.68 -20.12
C GLU A 232 17.39 -4.19 -19.99
N SER A 233 16.39 -4.99 -19.61
CA SER A 233 16.47 -6.46 -19.59
C SER A 233 16.89 -7.05 -20.94
N TRP A 234 16.29 -6.57 -22.03
CA TRP A 234 16.51 -7.08 -23.38
C TRP A 234 17.88 -6.65 -23.97
N THR A 235 18.49 -5.60 -23.42
CA THR A 235 19.59 -4.86 -24.05
C THR A 235 20.94 -5.10 -23.37
N ARG A 236 20.97 -5.59 -22.12
CA ARG A 236 22.21 -5.62 -21.30
C ARG A 236 22.50 -6.93 -20.55
N GLY A 237 21.62 -7.94 -20.61
CA GLY A 237 21.90 -9.29 -20.06
C GLY A 237 22.29 -9.31 -18.57
N ASN A 238 21.70 -8.42 -17.77
CA ASN A 238 22.24 -8.04 -16.47
C ASN A 238 21.55 -8.76 -15.30
N TRP A 239 22.31 -9.51 -14.50
CA TRP A 239 21.80 -10.33 -13.39
C TRP A 239 21.23 -9.51 -12.21
N THR A 240 21.45 -8.19 -12.17
CA THR A 240 20.82 -7.27 -11.21
C THR A 240 19.30 -7.12 -11.39
N LEU A 241 18.75 -7.54 -12.52
CA LEU A 241 17.32 -7.42 -12.87
C LEU A 241 16.39 -8.02 -11.80
N THR A 242 16.74 -9.21 -11.27
CA THR A 242 15.93 -9.90 -10.25
C THR A 242 15.95 -9.21 -8.89
N GLN A 243 17.02 -8.46 -8.59
CA GLN A 243 17.09 -7.62 -7.39
C GLN A 243 16.23 -6.37 -7.57
N GLN A 244 16.38 -5.64 -8.67
CA GLN A 244 15.60 -4.42 -8.94
C GLN A 244 14.09 -4.66 -9.00
N PHE A 245 13.65 -5.82 -9.50
CA PHE A 245 12.25 -6.23 -9.41
C PHE A 245 11.79 -6.46 -7.96
N GLN A 246 12.58 -7.18 -7.15
CA GLN A 246 12.28 -7.39 -5.73
C GLN A 246 12.31 -6.09 -4.92
N ASP A 247 13.25 -5.19 -5.20
CA ASP A 247 13.35 -3.87 -4.56
C ASP A 247 12.12 -3.02 -4.87
N CYS A 248 11.64 -3.04 -6.12
CA CYS A 248 10.40 -2.38 -6.52
C CYS A 248 9.18 -2.97 -5.77
N VAL A 249 9.02 -4.29 -5.80
CA VAL A 249 7.89 -4.98 -5.13
C VAL A 249 7.91 -4.74 -3.62
N ARG A 250 9.07 -4.82 -2.97
CA ARG A 250 9.23 -4.54 -1.54
C ARG A 250 8.90 -3.09 -1.21
N LYS A 251 9.44 -2.13 -1.98
CA LYS A 251 9.18 -0.70 -1.76
C LYS A 251 7.70 -0.36 -1.92
N ARG A 252 7.03 -0.88 -2.95
CA ARG A 252 5.59 -0.67 -3.17
C ARG A 252 4.74 -1.28 -2.06
N ALA A 253 5.05 -2.50 -1.64
CA ALA A 253 4.38 -3.15 -0.53
C ALA A 253 4.54 -2.36 0.78
N ILE A 254 5.74 -1.86 1.09
CA ILE A 254 5.99 -1.00 2.25
C ILE A 254 5.15 0.28 2.17
N GLN A 255 5.19 0.99 1.02
CA GLN A 255 4.44 2.25 0.84
C GLN A 255 2.92 2.07 0.97
N SER A 256 2.36 0.97 0.46
CA SER A 256 0.92 0.68 0.59
C SER A 256 0.55 0.23 2.02
N VAL A 257 1.41 -0.55 2.70
CA VAL A 257 1.22 -0.90 4.11
C VAL A 257 1.29 0.34 5.02
N MET A 258 2.23 1.27 4.78
CA MET A 258 2.32 2.56 5.47
C MET A 258 1.06 3.42 5.30
N ALA A 259 0.36 3.32 4.17
CA ALA A 259 -0.84 4.10 3.90
C ALA A 259 -2.09 3.63 4.69
N ARG A 260 -1.99 2.52 5.44
CA ARG A 260 -3.11 1.93 6.20
C ARG A 260 -3.14 2.45 7.65
N PRO A 261 -4.30 2.91 8.19
CA PRO A 261 -4.41 3.47 9.56
C PRO A 261 -3.97 2.55 10.72
N THR A 262 -3.78 1.25 10.45
CA THR A 262 -3.29 0.24 11.40
C THR A 262 -1.76 0.12 11.44
N CYS A 263 -1.03 0.81 10.56
CA CYS A 263 0.43 0.92 10.58
C CYS A 263 0.86 2.18 11.33
N LYS A 264 1.88 2.08 12.18
CA LYS A 264 2.39 3.21 12.97
C LYS A 264 3.48 3.99 12.26
N ASP A 265 4.41 3.26 11.63
CA ASP A 265 5.62 3.81 11.03
C ASP A 265 6.15 2.90 9.90
N ASP A 266 7.15 3.41 9.16
CA ASP A 266 7.90 2.66 8.14
C ASP A 266 8.62 1.43 8.73
N VAL A 267 9.05 1.50 9.99
CA VAL A 267 9.74 0.39 10.67
C VAL A 267 8.80 -0.81 10.84
N GLN A 268 7.54 -0.57 11.24
CA GLN A 268 6.49 -1.58 11.30
C GLN A 268 6.12 -2.09 9.90
N ALA A 269 5.97 -1.20 8.91
CA ALA A 269 5.64 -1.59 7.54
C ALA A 269 6.73 -2.50 6.94
N THR A 270 7.99 -2.06 6.99
CA THR A 270 9.17 -2.81 6.57
C THR A 270 9.27 -4.15 7.31
N LYS A 271 9.10 -4.17 8.63
CA LYS A 271 9.11 -5.42 9.40
C LYS A 271 8.02 -6.39 8.95
N VAL A 272 6.78 -5.93 8.78
CA VAL A 272 5.65 -6.79 8.43
C VAL A 272 5.73 -7.30 6.98
N VAL A 273 6.22 -6.48 6.04
CA VAL A 273 6.54 -6.91 4.67
C VAL A 273 7.65 -7.96 4.67
N ASN A 274 8.69 -7.78 5.48
CA ASN A 274 9.78 -8.76 5.61
C ASN A 274 9.31 -10.08 6.26
N GLU A 275 8.44 -10.03 7.28
CA GLU A 275 7.90 -11.22 7.97
C GLU A 275 7.09 -12.15 7.06
N VAL A 276 6.46 -11.63 5.99
CA VAL A 276 5.64 -12.42 5.05
C VAL A 276 6.32 -12.64 3.69
N TRP A 277 7.50 -12.06 3.47
CA TRP A 277 8.12 -11.93 2.15
C TRP A 277 8.23 -13.25 1.39
N ASP A 278 8.93 -14.24 1.95
CA ASP A 278 9.24 -15.48 1.23
C ASP A 278 7.98 -16.29 0.87
N SER A 279 6.95 -16.25 1.72
CA SER A 279 5.68 -16.95 1.50
C SER A 279 4.82 -16.27 0.43
N CYS A 280 4.82 -14.94 0.38
CA CYS A 280 3.96 -14.18 -0.52
C CYS A 280 4.63 -13.90 -1.88
N PHE A 281 5.94 -13.66 -1.91
CA PHE A 281 6.70 -13.46 -3.15
C PHE A 281 6.93 -14.78 -3.92
N SER A 282 6.84 -15.95 -3.28
CA SER A 282 6.86 -17.24 -3.98
C SER A 282 5.51 -17.67 -4.55
N ASP A 283 4.38 -17.13 -4.04
CA ASP A 283 3.03 -17.52 -4.44
C ASP A 283 2.52 -16.72 -5.66
N LYS A 284 2.72 -17.31 -6.85
CA LYS A 284 2.34 -16.74 -8.13
C LYS A 284 0.85 -16.81 -8.47
N ARG A 285 0.02 -17.48 -7.64
CA ARG A 285 -1.40 -17.71 -7.93
C ARG A 285 -2.15 -16.37 -8.11
N PRO A 286 -3.10 -16.25 -9.06
CA PRO A 286 -3.70 -17.32 -9.87
C PRO A 286 -2.91 -17.76 -11.10
N PHE A 287 -1.74 -17.17 -11.36
CA PHE A 287 -0.83 -17.57 -12.44
C PHE A 287 0.03 -18.77 -12.05
N GLU A 288 0.55 -19.49 -13.05
CA GLU A 288 1.48 -20.62 -12.88
C GLU A 288 2.93 -20.13 -12.97
N GLU A 289 3.19 -19.16 -13.85
CA GLU A 289 4.44 -18.42 -13.98
C GLU A 289 4.21 -16.90 -14.05
N ILE A 290 5.25 -16.11 -13.79
CA ILE A 290 5.19 -14.64 -13.94
C ILE A 290 5.38 -14.35 -15.43
N TYR A 291 4.30 -13.98 -16.10
CA TYR A 291 4.18 -13.98 -17.56
C TYR A 291 4.76 -12.72 -18.26
N ARG A 292 5.34 -11.77 -17.53
CA ARG A 292 5.72 -10.43 -18.02
C ARG A 292 6.89 -9.80 -17.27
#